data_AF-A0A1E4TEU7-F1
#
_entry.id   AF-A0A1E4TEU7-F1
#
_cell.length_a   1.000
_cell.length_b   1.000
_cell.length_c   1.000
_cell.angle_alpha   90.00
_cell.angle_beta   90.00
_cell.angle_gamma   90.00
#
_symmetry.space_group_name_H-M   'P 1'
#
loop_
_entity.id
_entity.type
_entity.pdbx_description
1 polymer ?
#
loop_
_entity_poly.entity_id
_entity_poly.type
_entity_poly.pdbx_seq_one_letter_code
_entity_poly.pdbx_strand_id
1 'polypeptide(L)'
;MSLNLLGDRPGYHCSACRVTYHDSLRWIDHCNSRSHLKAIGQEHVLAYDRTATLEEVRKRIHELAEMQKPKNESYDLRKNIATKEEAIEEEKARKREDRRIRRRQERAAKRYNEDSE
;
A
#
# COMPACT_ATOMS: atom_id res chain seq x y z
N MET A 1 6.85 -43.02 7.51
CA MET A 1 6.37 -41.63 7.59
C MET A 1 7.59 -40.72 7.59
N SER A 2 7.96 -40.21 6.42
CA SER A 2 9.18 -39.44 6.23
C SER A 2 8.97 -38.01 6.71
N LEU A 3 9.27 -37.76 8.00
CA LEU A 3 9.42 -36.42 8.55
C LEU A 3 10.76 -35.87 8.06
N ASN A 4 10.75 -35.16 6.93
CA ASN A 4 11.93 -34.50 6.40
C ASN A 4 12.23 -33.25 7.23
N LEU A 5 13.25 -33.35 8.08
CA LEU A 5 13.90 -32.22 8.74
C LEU A 5 14.79 -31.45 7.75
N LEU A 6 14.62 -30.13 7.78
CA LEU A 6 15.52 -29.03 7.44
C LEU A 6 15.99 -28.83 5.98
N GLY A 7 15.94 -27.54 5.60
CA GLY A 7 16.43 -26.82 4.40
C GLY A 7 17.20 -27.62 3.37
N ASP A 8 16.83 -27.63 2.09
CA ASP A 8 17.02 -26.45 1.22
C ASP A 8 16.20 -26.60 -0.08
N ARG A 9 15.05 -27.28 -0.01
CA ARG A 9 14.28 -27.64 -1.20
C ARG A 9 13.24 -26.55 -1.51
N PRO A 10 13.10 -26.12 -2.78
CA PRO A 10 12.13 -25.11 -3.15
C PRO A 10 10.70 -25.59 -2.85
N GLY A 11 9.93 -24.79 -2.13
CA GLY A 11 8.58 -25.13 -1.70
C GLY A 11 7.95 -24.09 -0.79
N TYR A 12 6.73 -24.34 -0.35
CA TYR A 12 5.98 -23.54 0.61
C TYR A 12 6.43 -23.88 2.03
N HIS A 13 6.97 -22.89 2.75
CA HIS A 13 7.53 -23.08 4.09
C HIS A 13 6.61 -22.52 5.18
N CYS A 14 6.34 -23.33 6.20
CA CYS A 14 5.63 -22.91 7.40
C CYS A 14 6.62 -22.57 8.51
N SER A 15 6.64 -21.29 8.91
CA SER A 15 7.45 -20.83 10.04
C SER A 15 6.96 -21.37 11.38
N ALA A 16 5.63 -21.51 11.57
CA ALA A 16 5.03 -22.00 12.81
C ALA A 16 5.33 -23.48 13.07
N CYS A 17 5.28 -24.32 12.03
CA CYS A 17 5.49 -25.77 12.14
C CYS A 17 6.88 -26.23 11.68
N ARG A 18 7.67 -25.34 11.06
CA ARG A 18 8.99 -25.62 10.47
C ARG A 18 8.98 -26.76 9.44
N VAL A 19 7.89 -26.91 8.69
CA VAL A 19 7.72 -27.90 7.62
C VAL A 19 7.71 -27.20 6.26
N THR A 20 8.30 -27.84 5.26
CA THR A 20 8.26 -27.38 3.87
C THR A 20 7.43 -28.35 3.02
N TYR A 21 6.51 -27.80 2.23
CA TYR A 21 5.62 -28.53 1.33
C TYR A 21 5.95 -28.20 -0.13
N HIS A 22 5.90 -29.19 -1.01
CA HIS A 22 6.16 -28.99 -2.44
C HIS A 22 4.90 -28.62 -3.24
N ASP A 23 3.73 -29.09 -2.81
CA ASP A 23 2.45 -28.85 -3.48
C ASP A 23 1.66 -27.74 -2.79
N SER A 24 1.02 -26.86 -3.57
CA SER A 24 0.19 -25.77 -3.06
C SER A 24 -1.06 -26.26 -2.31
N LEU A 25 -1.68 -27.35 -2.78
CA LEU A 25 -2.85 -27.94 -2.11
C LEU A 25 -2.49 -28.47 -0.72
N ARG A 26 -1.40 -29.23 -0.63
CA ARG A 26 -0.91 -29.76 0.65
C ARG A 26 -0.50 -28.66 1.63
N TRP A 27 0.03 -27.56 1.10
CA TRP A 27 0.32 -26.36 1.88
C TRP A 27 -0.95 -25.74 2.48
N ILE A 28 -2.00 -25.57 1.67
CA ILE A 28 -3.28 -25.00 2.13
C ILE A 28 -3.95 -25.93 3.16
N ASP A 29 -3.95 -27.23 2.92
CA ASP A 29 -4.50 -28.21 3.86
C ASP A 29 -3.75 -28.20 5.20
N HIS A 30 -2.43 -28.02 5.16
CA HIS A 30 -1.62 -27.82 6.36
C HIS A 30 -2.05 -26.56 7.11
N CYS A 31 -2.15 -25.42 6.43
CA CYS A 31 -2.56 -24.15 7.03
C CYS A 31 -3.95 -24.26 7.71
N ASN A 32 -4.87 -25.02 7.12
CA ASN A 32 -6.21 -25.21 7.68
C ASN A 32 -6.29 -26.35 8.72
N SER A 33 -5.21 -27.09 8.94
CA SER A 33 -5.21 -28.24 9.84
C SER A 33 -5.30 -27.85 11.32
N ARG A 34 -5.93 -28.72 12.12
CA ARG A 34 -6.04 -28.59 13.58
C ARG A 34 -4.70 -28.36 14.26
N SER A 35 -3.70 -29.12 13.84
CA SER A 35 -2.34 -29.05 14.37
C SER A 35 -1.67 -27.70 14.11
N HIS A 36 -1.87 -27.11 12.92
CA HIS A 36 -1.26 -25.84 12.55
C HIS A 36 -1.85 -24.65 13.31
N LEU A 37 -3.19 -24.45 13.32
CA LEU A 37 -3.72 -23.30 14.07
C LEU A 37 -3.50 -23.44 15.59
N LYS A 38 -3.45 -24.67 16.12
CA LYS A 38 -3.02 -24.89 17.52
C LYS A 38 -1.59 -24.42 17.76
N ALA A 39 -0.67 -24.64 16.82
CA ALA A 39 0.70 -24.14 16.91
C ALA A 39 0.77 -22.60 16.84
N ILE A 40 -0.17 -21.96 16.12
CA ILE A 40 -0.32 -20.50 16.06
C ILE A 40 -1.00 -19.94 17.33
N GLY A 41 -1.57 -20.79 18.18
CA GLY A 41 -2.35 -20.36 19.35
C GLY A 41 -3.76 -19.87 19.00
N GLN A 42 -4.23 -20.14 17.79
CA GLN A 42 -5.63 -19.94 17.40
C GLN A 42 -6.42 -21.19 17.76
N GLU A 43 -7.41 -21.04 18.63
CA GLU A 43 -8.31 -22.14 18.91
C GLU A 43 -9.22 -22.37 17.71
N HIS A 44 -9.20 -23.60 17.17
CA HIS A 44 -10.15 -24.12 16.20
C HIS A 44 -11.54 -24.32 16.84
N VAL A 45 -12.03 -23.38 17.65
CA VAL A 45 -13.44 -23.36 18.07
C VAL A 45 -14.24 -22.96 16.84
N LEU A 46 -14.34 -23.97 15.97
CA LEU A 46 -15.24 -24.21 14.86
C LEU A 46 -16.07 -22.98 14.52
N ALA A 47 -15.49 -22.11 13.69
CA ALA A 47 -16.28 -21.15 12.91
C ALA A 47 -17.35 -21.85 12.05
N TYR A 48 -17.23 -23.17 11.84
CA TYR A 48 -18.22 -24.01 11.18
C TYR A 48 -19.42 -24.40 12.08
N ASP A 49 -19.23 -24.54 13.40
CA ASP A 49 -20.31 -24.98 14.32
C ASP A 49 -21.13 -23.81 14.89
N ARG A 50 -20.66 -22.57 14.71
CA ARG A 50 -21.43 -21.38 15.03
C ARG A 50 -22.24 -21.01 13.79
N THR A 51 -23.51 -21.42 13.79
CA THR A 51 -24.48 -20.86 12.83
C THR A 51 -24.50 -19.35 13.00
N ALA A 52 -24.19 -18.62 11.93
CA ALA A 52 -24.24 -17.18 11.95
C ALA A 52 -25.69 -16.74 12.27
N THR A 53 -25.83 -15.82 13.21
CA THR A 53 -27.12 -15.24 13.53
C THR A 53 -27.58 -14.32 12.40
N LEU A 54 -28.89 -14.09 12.32
CA LEU A 54 -29.48 -13.23 11.28
C LEU A 54 -28.97 -11.78 11.37
N GLU A 55 -28.65 -11.31 12.57
CA GLU A 55 -28.07 -9.98 12.80
C GLU A 55 -26.63 -9.87 12.27
N GLU A 56 -25.80 -10.88 12.51
CA GLU A 56 -24.43 -10.96 12.00
C GLU A 56 -24.40 -10.95 10.47
N VAL A 57 -25.31 -11.70 9.84
CA VAL A 57 -25.43 -11.73 8.38
C VAL A 57 -25.82 -10.36 7.83
N ARG A 58 -26.82 -9.70 8.43
CA ARG A 58 -27.24 -8.35 8.02
C ARG A 58 -26.11 -7.33 8.15
N LYS A 59 -25.40 -7.35 9.27
CA LYS A 59 -24.23 -6.48 9.51
C LYS A 59 -23.16 -6.72 8.44
N ARG A 60 -22.83 -7.98 8.16
CA ARG A 60 -21.80 -8.32 7.18
C ARG A 60 -22.17 -7.90 5.76
N ILE A 61 -23.44 -8.08 5.37
CA ILE A 61 -23.94 -7.64 4.07
C ILE A 61 -23.83 -6.11 3.94
N HIS A 62 -24.17 -5.37 5.00
CA HIS A 62 -24.05 -3.91 5.00
C HIS A 62 -22.59 -3.46 4.82
N GLU A 63 -21.66 -4.03 5.59
CA GLU A 63 -20.22 -3.74 5.46
C GLU A 63 -19.69 -4.02 4.04
N LEU A 64 -20.07 -5.16 3.46
CA LEU A 64 -19.68 -5.51 2.10
C LEU A 64 -20.26 -4.55 1.07
N ALA A 65 -21.52 -4.14 1.24
CA ALA A 65 -22.14 -3.14 0.40
C ALA A 65 -21.43 -1.78 0.51
N GLU A 66 -20.98 -1.38 1.70
CA GLU A 66 -20.19 -0.16 1.90
C GLU A 66 -18.79 -0.23 1.28
N MET A 67 -18.12 -1.38 1.33
CA MET A 67 -16.83 -1.58 0.67
C MET A 67 -16.96 -1.64 -0.85
N GLN A 68 -18.06 -2.20 -1.37
CA GLN A 68 -18.33 -2.29 -2.81
C GLN A 68 -18.93 -1.03 -3.38
N LYS A 69 -19.52 -0.14 -2.55
CA LYS A 69 -19.84 1.21 -3.00
C LYS A 69 -18.54 1.77 -3.57
N PRO A 70 -18.50 2.07 -4.89
CA PRO A 70 -17.32 2.71 -5.42
C PRO A 70 -17.13 3.95 -4.57
N LYS A 71 -15.90 4.18 -4.09
CA LYS A 71 -15.48 5.50 -3.64
C LYS A 71 -15.48 6.40 -4.88
N ASN A 72 -16.68 6.65 -5.41
CA ASN A 72 -17.00 7.80 -6.19
C ASN A 72 -16.97 8.99 -5.22
N GLU A 73 -15.82 9.24 -4.60
CA GLU A 73 -15.34 10.60 -4.67
C GLU A 73 -15.32 10.86 -6.16
N SER A 74 -16.30 11.63 -6.62
CA SER A 74 -16.30 12.18 -7.97
C SER A 74 -14.89 12.71 -8.18
N TYR A 75 -14.07 11.95 -8.89
CA TYR A 75 -12.78 12.40 -9.35
C TYR A 75 -13.12 13.43 -10.41
N ASP A 76 -13.46 14.65 -9.96
CA ASP A 76 -13.79 15.78 -10.79
C ASP A 76 -12.49 16.14 -11.49
N LEU A 77 -12.22 15.46 -12.60
CA LEU A 77 -11.06 15.64 -13.46
C LEU A 77 -10.83 17.12 -13.75
N ARG A 78 -11.93 17.87 -13.91
CA ARG A 78 -11.94 19.32 -14.11
C ARG A 78 -11.31 20.09 -12.95
N LYS A 79 -11.64 19.76 -11.69
CA LYS A 79 -11.06 20.43 -10.51
C LYS A 79 -9.57 20.11 -10.39
N ASN A 80 -9.16 18.87 -10.65
CA ASN A 80 -7.75 18.47 -10.59
C ASN A 80 -6.89 19.07 -11.71
N ILE A 81 -7.47 19.30 -12.89
CA ILE A 81 -6.78 19.99 -13.99
C ILE A 81 -6.60 21.46 -13.63
N ALA A 82 -7.66 22.13 -13.16
CA ALA A 82 -7.59 23.54 -12.77
C ALA A 82 -6.54 23.79 -11.66
N THR A 83 -6.53 22.98 -10.60
CA THR A 83 -5.54 23.12 -9.52
C THR A 83 -4.11 22.86 -9.97
N LYS A 84 -3.90 21.91 -10.91
CA LYS A 84 -2.57 21.67 -11.50
C LYS A 84 -2.12 22.80 -12.42
N GLU A 85 -3.04 23.39 -13.20
CA GLU A 85 -2.74 24.53 -14.06
C GLU A 85 -2.35 25.77 -13.25
N GLU A 86 -3.06 26.07 -12.17
CA GLU A 86 -2.72 27.15 -11.23
C GLU A 86 -1.32 26.95 -10.63
N ALA A 87 -1.01 25.75 -10.14
CA ALA A 87 0.31 25.43 -9.59
C ALA A 87 1.45 25.58 -10.62
N ILE A 88 1.20 25.20 -11.89
CA ILE A 88 2.16 25.34 -12.98
C ILE A 88 2.41 26.81 -13.31
N GLU A 89 1.36 27.65 -13.31
CA GLU A 89 1.51 29.07 -13.61
C GLU A 89 2.24 29.81 -12.48
N GLU A 90 1.96 29.47 -11.22
CA GLU A 90 2.65 30.02 -10.06
C GLU A 90 4.15 29.65 -10.04
N GLU A 91 4.48 28.40 -10.35
CA GLU A 91 5.86 27.92 -10.51
C GLU A 91 6.59 28.65 -11.67
N LYS A 92 5.91 28.92 -12.78
CA LYS A 92 6.46 29.70 -13.90
C LYS A 92 6.69 31.16 -13.51
N ALA A 93 5.77 31.76 -12.76
CA ALA A 93 5.90 33.14 -12.28
C ALA A 93 7.11 33.28 -11.35
N ARG A 94 7.25 32.37 -10.37
CA ARG A 94 8.43 32.31 -9.48
C ARG A 94 9.74 32.18 -10.26
N LYS A 95 9.82 31.25 -11.22
CA LYS A 95 11.03 31.08 -12.06
C LYS A 95 11.37 32.32 -12.89
N ARG A 96 10.36 33.08 -13.34
CA ARG A 96 10.58 34.35 -14.07
C ARG A 96 11.11 35.43 -13.15
N GLU A 97 10.61 35.51 -11.92
CA GLU A 97 11.08 36.46 -10.90
C GLU A 97 12.51 36.14 -10.47
N ASP A 98 12.82 34.89 -10.14
CA ASP A 98 14.17 34.44 -9.80
C ASP A 98 15.17 34.76 -10.92
N ARG A 99 14.78 34.53 -12.18
CA ARG A 99 15.63 34.88 -13.34
C ARG A 99 15.84 36.39 -13.47
N ARG A 100 14.85 37.22 -13.13
CA ARG A 100 14.99 38.69 -13.15
C ARG A 100 15.92 39.17 -12.04
N ILE A 101 15.79 38.62 -10.82
CA ILE A 101 16.63 38.94 -9.67
C ILE A 101 18.08 38.55 -9.97
N ARG A 102 18.31 37.33 -10.46
CA ARG A 102 19.65 36.86 -10.82
C ARG A 102 20.33 37.73 -11.88
N ARG A 103 19.58 38.13 -12.93
CA ARG A 103 20.09 39.06 -13.96
C ARG A 103 20.43 40.46 -13.41
N ARG A 104 19.67 40.96 -12.42
CA ARG A 104 19.97 42.24 -11.76
C ARG A 104 21.23 42.13 -10.91
N GLN A 105 21.39 41.04 -10.15
CA GLN A 105 22.59 40.77 -9.35
C GLN A 105 23.84 40.62 -10.22
N GLU A 106 23.76 39.86 -11.32
CA GLU A 106 24.86 39.72 -12.29
C GLU A 106 25.28 41.07 -12.90
N ARG A 107 24.32 41.95 -13.22
CA ARG A 107 24.61 43.30 -13.74
C ARG A 107 25.22 44.22 -12.69
N ALA A 108 24.76 44.13 -11.44
CA ALA A 108 25.31 44.91 -10.33
C ALA A 108 26.74 44.44 -9.97
N ALA A 109 26.99 43.14 -9.98
CA ALA A 109 28.32 42.57 -9.76
C ALA A 109 29.32 42.94 -10.88
N LYS A 110 28.88 42.95 -12.14
CA LYS A 110 29.72 43.44 -13.25
C LYS A 110 30.08 44.92 -13.10
N ARG A 111 29.11 45.78 -12.76
CA ARG A 111 29.37 47.20 -12.52
C ARG A 111 30.34 47.43 -11.36
N TYR A 112 30.19 46.69 -10.26
CA TYR A 112 31.10 46.80 -9.12
C TYR A 112 32.54 46.38 -9.45
N ASN A 113 32.71 45.35 -10.30
CA ASN A 113 34.04 44.93 -10.78
C ASN A 113 34.64 45.92 -11.78
N GLU A 114 33.84 46.54 -12.65
CA GLU A 114 34.31 47.59 -13.58
C GLU A 114 34.68 48.90 -12.85
N ASP A 115 34.04 49.21 -11.72
CA ASP A 115 34.34 50.40 -10.91
C ASP A 115 35.51 50.18 -9.90
N SER A 116 36.00 48.93 -9.74
CA SER A 116 37.11 48.57 -8.83
C SER A 116 38.44 48.24 -9.53
N GLU A 117 38.50 48.32 -10.86
CA GLU A 117 39.73 48.31 -11.68
C GLU A 117 40.10 49.74 -12.11
#